data_AF-A0A0N8PQ42-F1
#
_entry.id   AF-A0A0N8PQ42-F1
#
_cell.length_a   1.000
_cell.length_b   1.000
_cell.length_c   1.000
_cell.angle_alpha   90.00
_cell.angle_beta   90.00
_cell.angle_gamma   90.00
#
_symmetry.space_group_name_H-M   'P 1'
#
loop_
_entity.id
_entity.type
_entity.pdbx_description
1 polymer ?
#
loop_
_entity_poly.entity_id
_entity_poly.type
_entity_poly.pdbx_seq_one_letter_code
_entity_poly.pdbx_strand_id
1 'polypeptide(L)'
;NNSKKGLIEILSSTVIWGSIPVFAIWSMLPSPVFVFFRVLISFLLLSIILRKNLIKILKKLSNFYVILSGILLSLNWVFLFYAVFMIPVSEAIIFYYTGPVIAILFSPFLKEKINNGGLLNIFVSFTGIIIMSLGSLNLNIIGIILALLSGITYGLLSVTSKFSSRYVNSIDLVFLQSVISAIILLPFLFITKFIINYDVIIIIIISGSVQTVLALFLWYDSLKNLNIQIVSILSYLDPVFAIIFALILLGQIPSLYT
;
A
#
# COMPACT_ATOMS: atom_id res chain seq x y z
N ASN A 1 -22.44 -8.14 12.72
CA ASN A 1 -22.61 -6.74 12.28
C ASN A 1 -21.44 -6.39 11.35
N ASN A 2 -21.73 -6.04 10.09
CA ASN A 2 -20.72 -5.98 9.03
C ASN A 2 -19.73 -4.82 9.22
N SER A 3 -20.17 -3.71 9.83
CA SER A 3 -19.28 -2.59 10.18
C SER A 3 -18.21 -2.99 11.19
N LYS A 4 -18.58 -3.72 12.26
CA LYS A 4 -17.62 -4.23 13.26
C LYS A 4 -16.61 -5.19 12.64
N LYS A 5 -17.05 -6.03 11.68
CA LYS A 5 -16.14 -6.89 10.90
C LYS A 5 -15.15 -6.03 10.11
N GLY A 6 -15.63 -5.10 9.29
CA GLY A 6 -14.78 -4.20 8.50
C GLY A 6 -13.78 -3.40 9.33
N LEU A 7 -14.16 -2.94 10.53
CA LEU A 7 -13.25 -2.24 11.47
C LEU A 7 -12.11 -3.13 11.97
N ILE A 8 -12.40 -4.39 12.29
CA ILE A 8 -11.37 -5.36 12.67
C ILE A 8 -10.44 -5.65 11.48
N GLU A 9 -10.99 -5.74 10.26
CA GLU A 9 -10.21 -6.04 9.06
C GLU A 9 -9.23 -4.91 8.69
N ILE A 10 -9.66 -3.65 8.69
CA ILE A 10 -8.76 -2.52 8.45
C ILE A 10 -7.69 -2.44 9.53
N LEU A 11 -8.05 -2.48 10.82
CA LEU A 11 -7.08 -2.43 11.92
C LEU A 11 -6.08 -3.61 11.89
N SER A 12 -6.53 -4.80 11.48
CA SER A 12 -5.61 -5.93 11.30
C SER A 12 -4.66 -5.70 10.12
N SER A 13 -5.16 -5.15 9.00
CA SER A 13 -4.31 -4.83 7.85
C SER A 13 -3.28 -3.75 8.16
N THR A 14 -3.62 -2.72 8.94
CA THR A 14 -2.69 -1.64 9.28
C THR A 14 -1.61 -2.07 10.28
N VAL A 15 -1.96 -2.93 11.26
CA VAL A 15 -0.97 -3.60 12.10
C VAL A 15 -0.03 -4.46 11.26
N ILE A 16 -0.54 -5.24 10.31
CA ILE A 16 0.32 -6.06 9.45
C ILE A 16 1.22 -5.18 8.56
N TRP A 17 0.70 -4.10 7.97
CA TRP A 17 1.48 -3.19 7.12
C TRP A 17 2.51 -2.37 7.89
N GLY A 18 2.24 -2.02 9.16
CA GLY A 18 3.24 -1.44 10.05
C GLY A 18 4.49 -2.32 10.21
N SER A 19 4.40 -3.65 10.05
CA SER A 19 5.57 -4.53 10.10
C SER A 19 6.44 -4.51 8.82
N ILE A 20 5.97 -3.94 7.71
CA ILE A 20 6.69 -3.94 6.42
C ILE A 20 8.11 -3.35 6.51
N PRO A 21 8.34 -2.17 7.12
CA PRO A 21 9.68 -1.56 7.15
C PRO A 21 10.71 -2.42 7.88
N VAL A 22 10.32 -3.11 8.96
CA VAL A 22 11.19 -4.03 9.69
C VAL A 22 11.62 -5.21 8.81
N PHE A 23 10.68 -5.83 8.08
CA PHE A 23 10.98 -6.92 7.16
C PHE A 23 11.80 -6.46 5.95
N ALA A 24 11.56 -5.24 5.46
CA ALA A 24 12.38 -4.64 4.40
C ALA A 24 13.84 -4.46 4.86
N ILE A 25 14.06 -3.92 6.06
CA ILE A 25 15.39 -3.75 6.68
C ILE A 25 16.08 -5.10 6.87
N TRP A 26 15.41 -6.09 7.47
CA TRP A 26 15.97 -7.44 7.64
C TRP A 26 16.28 -8.15 6.32
N SER A 27 15.53 -7.88 5.25
CA SER A 27 15.82 -8.48 3.94
C SER A 27 17.12 -7.98 3.32
N MET A 28 17.59 -6.79 3.69
CA MET A 28 18.66 -6.04 3.02
C MET A 28 18.49 -5.91 1.49
N LEU A 29 17.29 -6.16 0.96
CA LEU A 29 16.98 -6.05 -0.46
C LEU A 29 16.63 -4.61 -0.82
N PRO A 30 17.06 -4.12 -2.00
CA PRO A 30 16.54 -2.87 -2.56
C PRO A 30 15.02 -2.91 -2.68
N SER A 31 14.34 -1.82 -2.33
CA SER A 31 12.87 -1.75 -2.25
C SER A 31 12.11 -2.30 -3.48
N PRO A 32 12.53 -2.02 -4.74
CA PRO A 32 11.88 -2.60 -5.92
C PRO A 32 11.97 -4.14 -5.97
N VAL A 33 13.10 -4.69 -5.55
CA VAL A 33 13.37 -6.14 -5.54
C VAL A 33 12.57 -6.82 -4.43
N PHE A 34 12.57 -6.24 -3.22
CA PHE A 34 11.78 -6.73 -2.09
C PHE A 34 10.29 -6.82 -2.45
N VAL A 35 9.74 -5.76 -3.05
CA VAL A 35 8.31 -5.72 -3.38
C VAL A 35 7.96 -6.56 -4.61
N PHE A 36 8.84 -6.67 -5.62
CA PHE A 36 8.67 -7.66 -6.69
C PHE A 36 8.52 -9.08 -6.11
N PHE A 37 9.43 -9.50 -5.23
CA PHE A 37 9.38 -10.84 -4.65
C PHE A 37 8.13 -11.05 -3.78
N ARG A 38 7.67 -10.03 -3.06
CA ARG A 38 6.39 -10.08 -2.33
C ARG A 38 5.20 -10.35 -3.25
N VAL A 39 5.08 -9.68 -4.40
CA VAL A 39 3.98 -9.98 -5.34
C VAL A 39 4.18 -11.27 -6.11
N LEU A 40 5.42 -11.70 -6.37
CA LEU A 40 5.69 -13.00 -6.97
C LEU A 40 5.21 -14.14 -6.05
N ILE A 41 5.55 -14.10 -4.75
CA ILE A 41 5.02 -15.05 -3.77
C ILE A 41 3.49 -14.97 -3.68
N SER A 42 2.93 -13.76 -3.68
CA SER A 42 1.47 -13.56 -3.64
C SER A 42 0.77 -14.22 -4.85
N PHE A 43 1.31 -13.99 -6.04
CA PHE A 43 0.86 -14.60 -7.29
C PHE A 43 0.97 -16.13 -7.26
N LEU A 44 2.11 -16.68 -6.84
CA LEU A 44 2.32 -18.13 -6.79
C LEU A 44 1.40 -18.81 -5.77
N LEU A 45 1.30 -18.26 -4.56
CA LEU A 45 0.44 -18.77 -3.50
C LEU A 45 -1.04 -18.75 -3.91
N LEU A 46 -1.51 -17.63 -4.46
CA LEU A 46 -2.89 -17.51 -4.94
C LEU A 46 -3.16 -18.34 -6.21
N SER A 47 -2.16 -18.56 -7.07
CA SER A 47 -2.29 -19.50 -8.19
C SER A 47 -2.59 -20.92 -7.72
N ILE A 48 -1.94 -21.37 -6.64
CA ILE A 48 -2.16 -22.69 -6.03
C ILE A 48 -3.54 -22.76 -5.36
N ILE A 49 -3.90 -21.75 -4.55
CA ILE A 49 -5.18 -21.71 -3.81
C ILE A 49 -6.37 -21.63 -4.77
N LEU A 50 -6.28 -20.76 -5.78
CA LEU A 50 -7.38 -20.45 -6.71
C LEU A 50 -7.38 -21.33 -7.98
N ARG A 51 -6.49 -22.35 -8.06
CA ARG A 51 -6.23 -23.19 -9.24
C ARG A 51 -7.47 -23.65 -10.01
N LYS A 52 -8.53 -24.06 -9.30
CA LYS A 52 -9.79 -24.55 -9.90
C LYS A 52 -10.59 -23.46 -10.65
N ASN A 53 -10.35 -22.19 -10.34
CA ASN A 53 -11.13 -21.05 -10.81
C ASN A 53 -10.31 -20.04 -11.65
N LEU A 54 -9.02 -20.28 -11.89
CA LEU A 54 -8.12 -19.29 -12.52
C LEU A 54 -8.66 -18.69 -13.81
N ILE A 55 -9.17 -19.50 -14.74
CA ILE A 55 -9.75 -19.01 -16.01
C ILE A 55 -10.95 -18.08 -15.76
N LYS A 56 -11.81 -18.40 -14.77
CA LYS A 56 -12.97 -17.58 -14.40
C LYS A 56 -12.54 -16.27 -13.71
N ILE A 57 -11.43 -16.29 -12.98
CA ILE A 57 -10.88 -15.11 -12.30
C ILE A 57 -10.17 -14.20 -13.32
N LEU A 58 -9.31 -14.75 -14.18
CA LEU A 58 -8.61 -14.01 -15.24
C LEU A 58 -9.58 -13.32 -16.21
N LYS A 59 -10.75 -13.91 -16.50
CA LYS A 59 -11.82 -13.24 -17.26
C LYS A 59 -12.29 -11.92 -16.65
N LYS A 60 -12.11 -11.69 -15.34
CA LYS A 60 -12.44 -10.43 -14.65
C LYS A 60 -11.48 -9.28 -14.98
N LEU A 61 -10.33 -9.56 -15.61
CA LEU A 61 -9.46 -8.53 -16.19
C LEU A 61 -10.15 -7.75 -17.31
N SER A 62 -11.24 -8.26 -17.89
CA SER A 62 -12.10 -7.45 -18.79
C SER A 62 -12.71 -6.21 -18.13
N ASN A 63 -12.75 -6.13 -16.80
CA ASN A 63 -13.25 -4.97 -16.08
C ASN A 63 -12.14 -3.91 -15.94
N PHE A 64 -12.38 -2.73 -16.53
CA PHE A 64 -11.49 -1.58 -16.51
C PHE A 64 -10.99 -1.21 -15.10
N TYR A 65 -11.85 -1.21 -14.07
CA TYR A 65 -11.46 -0.86 -12.70
C TYR A 65 -10.46 -1.85 -12.10
N VAL A 66 -10.53 -3.13 -12.50
CA VAL A 66 -9.63 -4.18 -12.02
C VAL A 66 -8.23 -3.96 -12.59
N ILE A 67 -8.12 -3.79 -13.91
CA ILE A 67 -6.85 -3.44 -14.58
C ILE A 67 -6.29 -2.15 -13.99
N LEU A 68 -7.11 -1.09 -13.92
CA LEU A 68 -6.69 0.22 -13.42
C LEU A 68 -6.19 0.13 -11.97
N SER A 69 -6.84 -0.64 -11.10
CA SER A 69 -6.37 -0.84 -9.72
C SER A 69 -5.01 -1.55 -9.66
N GLY A 70 -4.76 -2.56 -10.50
CA GLY A 70 -3.45 -3.22 -10.57
C GLY A 70 -2.34 -2.31 -11.12
N ILE A 71 -2.65 -1.48 -12.11
CA ILE A 71 -1.72 -0.47 -12.62
C ILE A 71 -1.42 0.57 -11.54
N LEU A 72 -2.44 1.08 -10.85
CA LEU A 72 -2.28 2.07 -9.78
C LEU A 72 -1.50 1.53 -8.58
N LEU A 73 -1.70 0.28 -8.17
CA LEU A 73 -0.87 -0.38 -7.14
C LEU A 73 0.60 -0.45 -7.57
N SER A 74 0.84 -0.78 -8.83
CA SER A 74 2.21 -0.90 -9.36
C SER A 74 2.90 0.45 -9.47
N LEU A 75 2.19 1.47 -9.99
CA LEU A 75 2.69 2.85 -10.07
C LEU A 75 2.92 3.47 -8.69
N ASN A 76 2.04 3.19 -7.71
CA ASN A 76 2.21 3.63 -6.32
C ASN A 76 3.58 3.21 -5.77
N TRP A 77 3.93 1.94 -5.93
CA TRP A 77 5.20 1.39 -5.51
C TRP A 77 6.38 1.92 -6.33
N VAL A 78 6.28 1.96 -7.67
CA VAL A 78 7.35 2.49 -8.53
C VAL A 78 7.67 3.95 -8.18
N PHE A 79 6.65 4.80 -8.04
CA PHE A 79 6.85 6.21 -7.67
C PHE A 79 7.44 6.35 -6.26
N LEU A 80 6.96 5.58 -5.27
CA LEU A 80 7.54 5.59 -3.92
C LEU A 80 9.01 5.14 -3.91
N PHE A 81 9.37 4.13 -4.70
CA PHE A 81 10.76 3.66 -4.79
C PHE A 81 11.69 4.70 -5.40
N TYR A 82 11.29 5.33 -6.52
CA TYR A 82 12.11 6.41 -7.09
C TYR A 82 12.18 7.64 -6.16
N ALA A 83 11.13 7.92 -5.38
CA ALA A 83 11.17 8.98 -4.37
C ALA A 83 12.23 8.72 -3.29
N VAL A 84 12.26 7.51 -2.70
CA VAL A 84 13.25 7.19 -1.63
C VAL A 84 14.70 7.07 -2.13
N PHE A 85 14.93 7.04 -3.45
CA PHE A 85 16.28 7.21 -4.02
C PHE A 85 16.72 8.68 -4.15
N MET A 86 15.79 9.63 -4.07
CA MET A 86 16.04 11.07 -4.28
C MET A 86 15.88 11.93 -3.02
N ILE A 87 15.06 11.49 -2.07
CA ILE A 87 14.79 12.19 -0.79
C ILE A 87 14.80 11.17 0.37
N PRO A 88 14.99 11.61 1.63
CA PRO A 88 14.94 10.74 2.79
C PRO A 88 13.62 9.96 2.90
N VAL A 89 13.68 8.76 3.49
CA VAL A 89 12.52 7.86 3.59
C VAL A 89 11.38 8.48 4.40
N SER A 90 11.68 9.21 5.48
CA SER A 90 10.69 9.97 6.26
C SER A 90 9.90 10.94 5.37
N GLU A 91 10.61 11.79 4.63
CA GLU A 91 10.07 12.79 3.71
C GLU A 91 9.17 12.15 2.64
N ALA A 92 9.65 11.09 1.99
CA ALA A 92 8.87 10.35 1.00
C ALA A 92 7.56 9.77 1.58
N ILE A 93 7.60 9.25 2.80
CA ILE A 93 6.45 8.69 3.49
C ILE A 93 5.42 9.78 3.86
N ILE A 94 5.86 10.98 4.27
CA ILE A 94 4.97 12.10 4.59
C ILE A 94 4.17 12.52 3.34
N PHE A 95 4.84 12.69 2.21
CA PHE A 95 4.18 13.00 0.94
C PHE A 95 3.31 11.83 0.42
N TYR A 96 3.70 10.56 0.67
CA TYR A 96 2.87 9.37 0.38
C TYR A 96 1.54 9.41 1.14
N TYR A 97 1.54 9.85 2.42
CA TYR A 97 0.33 9.99 3.23
C TYR A 97 -0.59 11.16 2.85
N THR A 98 -0.37 11.80 1.69
CA THR A 98 -1.44 12.46 0.93
C THR A 98 -2.50 11.48 0.41
N GLY A 99 -2.16 10.21 0.22
CA GLY A 99 -3.04 9.24 -0.44
C GLY A 99 -4.42 9.05 0.20
N PRO A 100 -4.55 8.96 1.54
CA PRO A 100 -5.85 8.91 2.17
C PRO A 100 -6.65 10.22 2.03
N VAL A 101 -5.99 11.39 1.93
CA VAL A 101 -6.64 12.68 1.57
C VAL A 101 -7.27 12.57 0.18
N ILE A 102 -6.52 12.06 -0.80
CA ILE A 102 -7.00 11.85 -2.17
C ILE A 102 -8.17 10.85 -2.19
N ALA A 103 -8.10 9.76 -1.43
CA ALA A 103 -9.21 8.81 -1.31
C ALA A 103 -10.50 9.43 -0.74
N ILE A 104 -10.38 10.35 0.23
CA ILE A 104 -11.52 11.11 0.79
C ILE A 104 -12.06 12.12 -0.24
N LEU A 105 -11.19 12.89 -0.89
CA LEU A 105 -11.59 13.87 -1.92
C LEU A 105 -12.34 13.23 -3.09
N PHE A 106 -11.99 11.98 -3.44
CA PHE A 106 -12.67 11.21 -4.47
C PHE A 106 -13.83 10.32 -3.94
N SER A 107 -14.16 10.34 -2.64
CA SER A 107 -15.32 9.61 -2.10
C SER A 107 -16.68 10.00 -2.72
N PRO A 108 -16.92 11.26 -3.17
CA PRO A 108 -18.16 11.62 -3.86
C PRO A 108 -18.43 10.79 -5.13
N PHE A 109 -17.39 10.36 -5.86
CA PHE A 109 -17.55 9.48 -7.03
C PHE A 109 -18.13 8.10 -6.64
N LEU A 110 -17.83 7.63 -5.42
CA LEU A 110 -18.40 6.40 -4.87
C LEU A 110 -19.86 6.57 -4.38
N LYS A 111 -20.39 7.80 -4.44
CA LYS A 111 -21.63 8.29 -3.80
C LYS A 111 -21.54 8.40 -2.27
N GLU A 112 -20.34 8.45 -1.72
CA GLU A 112 -20.09 8.65 -0.28
C GLU A 112 -19.83 10.13 0.00
N LYS A 113 -20.79 10.82 0.64
CA LYS A 113 -20.66 12.26 1.00
C LYS A 113 -19.53 12.45 2.02
N ILE A 114 -18.67 13.44 1.81
CA ILE A 114 -17.62 13.81 2.77
C ILE A 114 -18.29 14.34 4.04
N ASN A 115 -17.97 13.73 5.19
CA ASN A 115 -18.45 14.17 6.50
C ASN A 115 -17.42 15.07 7.21
N ASN A 116 -17.79 15.64 8.36
CA ASN A 116 -16.91 16.53 9.13
C ASN A 116 -15.58 15.87 9.55
N GLY A 117 -15.56 14.55 9.80
CA GLY A 117 -14.34 13.80 10.09
C GLY A 117 -13.40 13.70 8.87
N GLY A 118 -13.97 13.52 7.67
CA GLY A 118 -13.22 13.56 6.42
C GLY A 118 -12.62 14.95 6.14
N LEU A 119 -13.39 16.02 6.39
CA LEU A 119 -12.90 17.40 6.28
C LEU A 119 -11.76 17.70 7.27
N LEU A 120 -11.92 17.26 8.54
CA LEU A 120 -10.90 17.42 9.56
C LEU A 120 -9.63 16.63 9.19
N ASN A 121 -9.76 15.42 8.67
CA ASN A 121 -8.61 14.65 8.19
C ASN A 121 -7.89 15.35 7.04
N ILE A 122 -8.60 15.86 6.03
CA ILE A 122 -8.01 16.65 4.94
C ILE A 122 -7.19 17.82 5.52
N PHE A 123 -7.75 18.56 6.47
CA PHE A 123 -7.10 19.70 7.10
C PHE A 123 -5.83 19.29 7.87
N VAL A 124 -5.93 18.29 8.76
CA VAL A 124 -4.82 17.81 9.59
C VAL A 124 -3.68 17.28 8.71
N SER A 125 -3.98 16.47 7.69
CA SER A 125 -2.96 15.96 6.76
C SER A 125 -2.28 17.09 5.99
N PHE A 126 -3.03 18.08 5.52
CA PHE A 126 -2.47 19.23 4.80
C PHE A 126 -1.58 20.08 5.71
N THR A 127 -1.98 20.33 6.97
CA THR A 127 -1.13 21.03 7.95
C THR A 127 0.15 20.25 8.27
N GLY A 128 0.07 18.92 8.44
CA GLY A 128 1.23 18.08 8.69
C GLY A 128 2.24 18.14 7.55
N ILE A 129 1.77 18.02 6.30
CA ILE A 129 2.61 18.14 5.11
C ILE A 129 3.29 19.52 5.04
N ILE A 130 2.58 20.61 5.31
CA ILE A 130 3.16 21.97 5.34
C ILE A 130 4.23 22.08 6.43
N ILE A 131 3.92 21.68 7.66
CA ILE A 131 4.84 21.78 8.81
C ILE A 131 6.15 21.04 8.51
N MET A 132 6.07 19.85 7.93
CA MET A 132 7.24 19.04 7.61
C MET A 132 7.99 19.61 6.39
N SER A 133 7.26 20.03 5.34
CA SER A 133 7.84 20.69 4.14
C SER A 133 8.67 21.94 4.45
N LEU A 134 8.40 22.64 5.56
CA LEU A 134 9.20 23.79 6.01
C LEU A 134 10.60 23.39 6.52
N GLY A 135 10.78 22.15 6.98
CA GLY A 135 12.11 21.58 7.26
C GLY A 135 12.82 21.07 5.98
N SER A 136 12.06 20.77 4.93
CA SER A 136 12.48 20.08 3.71
C SER A 136 13.09 20.98 2.62
N LEU A 137 13.48 22.22 2.93
CA LEU A 137 13.82 23.27 1.95
C LEU A 137 14.99 22.94 0.98
N ASN A 138 15.82 21.94 1.29
CA ASN A 138 16.94 21.49 0.45
C ASN A 138 16.70 20.13 -0.25
N LEU A 139 15.46 19.61 -0.26
CA LEU A 139 15.16 18.32 -0.89
C LEU A 139 15.11 18.37 -2.42
N ASN A 140 15.37 17.22 -3.05
CA ASN A 140 15.21 17.03 -4.48
C ASN A 140 13.72 17.10 -4.87
N ILE A 141 13.35 18.13 -5.64
CA ILE A 141 11.97 18.38 -6.07
C ILE A 141 11.36 17.24 -6.90
N ILE A 142 12.16 16.49 -7.66
CA ILE A 142 11.69 15.33 -8.42
C ILE A 142 11.29 14.21 -7.45
N GLY A 143 12.05 14.01 -6.37
CA GLY A 143 11.72 13.07 -5.30
C GLY A 143 10.41 13.43 -4.58
N ILE A 144 10.18 14.71 -4.31
CA ILE A 144 8.90 15.21 -3.74
C ILE A 144 7.74 14.93 -4.70
N ILE A 145 7.89 15.26 -5.98
CA ILE A 145 6.85 15.03 -7.00
C ILE A 145 6.52 13.53 -7.10
N LEU A 146 7.52 12.67 -7.11
CA LEU A 146 7.33 11.21 -7.13
C LEU A 146 6.63 10.71 -5.86
N ALA A 147 6.99 11.23 -4.68
CA ALA A 147 6.33 10.87 -3.44
C ALA A 147 4.84 11.31 -3.42
N LEU A 148 4.54 12.51 -3.91
CA LEU A 148 3.16 12.99 -4.11
C LEU A 148 2.38 12.15 -5.13
N LEU A 149 3.00 11.77 -6.25
CA LEU A 149 2.41 10.86 -7.25
C LEU A 149 2.14 9.47 -6.67
N SER A 150 3.00 8.99 -5.76
CA SER A 150 2.74 7.75 -5.02
C SER A 150 1.49 7.89 -4.13
N GLY A 151 1.35 8.98 -3.37
CA GLY A 151 0.14 9.24 -2.60
C GLY A 151 -1.11 9.33 -3.48
N ILE A 152 -1.07 10.11 -4.57
CA ILE A 152 -2.19 10.22 -5.53
C ILE A 152 -2.61 8.85 -6.08
N THR A 153 -1.64 8.01 -6.47
CA THR A 153 -1.94 6.65 -6.97
C THR A 153 -2.48 5.72 -5.88
N TYR A 154 -2.09 5.86 -4.60
CA TYR A 154 -2.74 5.15 -3.48
C TYR A 154 -4.20 5.59 -3.28
N GLY A 155 -4.48 6.89 -3.35
CA GLY A 155 -5.84 7.41 -3.23
C GLY A 155 -6.76 6.90 -4.34
N LEU A 156 -6.27 6.96 -5.59
CA LEU A 156 -6.98 6.42 -6.75
C LEU A 156 -7.09 4.88 -6.69
N LEU A 157 -6.06 4.16 -6.20
CA LEU A 157 -6.11 2.72 -5.96
C LEU A 157 -7.25 2.37 -5.00
N SER A 158 -7.39 3.11 -3.90
CA SER A 158 -8.44 2.92 -2.89
C SER A 158 -9.84 3.04 -3.51
N VAL A 159 -10.05 4.10 -4.30
CA VAL A 159 -11.33 4.38 -4.98
C VAL A 159 -11.63 3.33 -6.05
N THR A 160 -10.68 3.03 -6.93
CA THR A 160 -10.85 2.04 -8.03
C THR A 160 -11.01 0.61 -7.50
N SER A 161 -10.39 0.30 -6.36
CA SER A 161 -10.58 -0.99 -5.70
C SER A 161 -11.95 -1.10 -5.01
N LYS A 162 -12.46 -0.03 -4.40
CA LYS A 162 -13.84 0.03 -3.87
C LYS A 162 -14.90 -0.06 -4.99
N PHE A 163 -14.60 0.41 -6.20
CA PHE A 163 -15.43 0.11 -7.38
C PHE A 163 -15.30 -1.36 -7.81
N SER A 164 -14.08 -1.88 -7.93
CA SER A 164 -13.80 -3.27 -8.30
C SER A 164 -14.44 -4.29 -7.36
N SER A 165 -14.49 -3.97 -6.05
CA SER A 165 -15.08 -4.82 -5.01
C SER A 165 -16.58 -5.06 -5.17
N ARG A 166 -17.26 -4.33 -6.07
CA ARG A 166 -18.67 -4.55 -6.47
C ARG A 166 -18.83 -5.70 -7.49
N TYR A 167 -17.75 -6.06 -8.18
CA TYR A 167 -17.73 -7.06 -9.27
C TYR A 167 -16.79 -8.24 -8.98
N VAL A 168 -15.82 -8.05 -8.07
CA VAL A 168 -14.72 -8.96 -7.80
C VAL A 168 -14.57 -9.17 -6.29
N ASN A 169 -14.43 -10.42 -5.85
CA ASN A 169 -14.17 -10.75 -4.45
C ASN A 169 -12.75 -10.32 -4.06
N SER A 170 -12.51 -10.00 -2.78
CA SER A 170 -11.24 -9.41 -2.33
C SER A 170 -10.04 -10.28 -2.73
N ILE A 171 -10.12 -11.59 -2.51
CA ILE A 171 -9.02 -12.52 -2.83
C ILE A 171 -8.73 -12.63 -4.33
N ASP A 172 -9.76 -12.55 -5.18
CA ASP A 172 -9.62 -12.51 -6.64
C ASP A 172 -8.95 -11.19 -7.07
N LEU A 173 -9.29 -10.07 -6.42
CA LEU A 173 -8.70 -8.77 -6.71
C LEU A 173 -7.20 -8.75 -6.34
N VAL A 174 -6.83 -9.27 -5.17
CA VAL A 174 -5.41 -9.44 -4.77
C VAL A 174 -4.65 -10.28 -5.80
N PHE A 175 -5.22 -11.40 -6.25
CA PHE A 175 -4.58 -12.23 -7.28
C PHE A 175 -4.34 -11.47 -8.58
N LEU A 176 -5.37 -10.82 -9.12
CA LEU A 176 -5.29 -10.09 -10.39
C LEU A 176 -4.34 -8.89 -10.33
N GLN A 177 -4.34 -8.15 -9.22
CA GLN A 177 -3.37 -7.09 -8.99
C GLN A 177 -1.95 -7.65 -8.84
N SER A 178 -1.75 -8.77 -8.14
CA SER A 178 -0.44 -9.43 -8.02
C SER A 178 0.12 -9.85 -9.37
N VAL A 179 -0.72 -10.34 -10.30
CA VAL A 179 -0.34 -10.62 -11.70
C VAL A 179 0.15 -9.35 -12.40
N ILE A 180 -0.63 -8.27 -12.34
CA ILE A 180 -0.31 -7.00 -13.00
C ILE A 180 0.98 -6.40 -12.42
N SER A 181 1.12 -6.36 -11.09
CA SER A 181 2.31 -5.84 -10.41
C SER A 181 3.54 -6.70 -10.61
N ALA A 182 3.43 -8.02 -10.67
CA ALA A 182 4.57 -8.88 -11.00
C ALA A 182 5.09 -8.57 -12.42
N ILE A 183 4.19 -8.35 -13.40
CA ILE A 183 4.58 -7.97 -14.76
C ILE A 183 5.23 -6.58 -14.81
N ILE A 184 4.62 -5.57 -14.16
CA ILE A 184 5.11 -4.19 -14.18
C ILE A 184 6.43 -4.02 -13.40
N LEU A 185 6.64 -4.79 -12.33
CA LEU A 185 7.87 -4.72 -11.53
C LEU A 185 9.00 -5.63 -12.08
N LEU A 186 8.71 -6.60 -12.95
CA LEU A 186 9.72 -7.52 -13.50
C LEU A 186 10.96 -6.82 -14.11
N PRO A 187 10.85 -5.70 -14.87
CA PRO A 187 12.02 -5.00 -15.43
C PRO A 187 13.02 -4.53 -14.38
N PHE A 188 12.56 -4.23 -13.15
CA PHE A 188 13.41 -3.69 -12.09
C PHE A 188 14.43 -4.72 -11.56
N LEU A 189 14.17 -6.02 -11.73
CA LEU A 189 15.14 -7.06 -11.38
C LEU A 189 16.39 -7.04 -12.27
N PHE A 190 16.28 -6.61 -13.53
CA PHE A 190 17.39 -6.63 -14.48
C PHE A 190 18.33 -5.43 -14.34
N ILE A 191 17.86 -4.35 -13.71
CA ILE A 191 18.63 -3.11 -13.48
C ILE A 191 19.12 -2.96 -12.03
N THR A 192 18.68 -3.82 -11.11
CA THR A 192 19.01 -3.74 -9.69
C THR A 192 19.84 -4.94 -9.26
N LYS A 193 20.99 -4.70 -8.62
CA LYS A 193 21.79 -5.78 -8.02
C LYS A 193 21.20 -6.20 -6.68
N PHE A 194 21.10 -7.50 -6.42
CA PHE A 194 20.64 -8.06 -5.17
C PHE A 194 21.28 -9.44 -4.92
N ILE A 195 21.21 -9.92 -3.67
CA ILE A 195 21.66 -11.24 -3.25
C ILE A 195 20.50 -11.90 -2.50
N ILE A 196 20.25 -13.17 -2.77
CA ILE A 196 19.25 -13.97 -2.03
C ILE A 196 19.99 -15.03 -1.24
N ASN A 197 19.81 -15.03 0.08
CA ASN A 197 20.22 -16.10 0.98
C ASN A 197 18.97 -16.79 1.57
N TYR A 198 19.18 -17.77 2.44
CA TYR A 198 18.09 -18.54 3.05
C TYR A 198 17.13 -17.68 3.89
N ASP A 199 17.68 -16.75 4.69
CA ASP A 199 16.89 -15.88 5.57
C ASP A 199 16.01 -14.92 4.76
N VAL A 200 16.55 -14.36 3.68
CA VAL A 200 15.83 -13.52 2.72
C VAL A 200 14.66 -14.28 2.08
N ILE A 201 14.79 -15.58 1.80
CA ILE A 201 13.68 -16.41 1.28
C ILE A 201 12.55 -16.51 2.31
N ILE A 202 12.85 -16.73 3.59
CA ILE A 202 11.84 -16.78 4.67
C ILE A 202 11.14 -15.42 4.79
N ILE A 203 11.91 -14.33 4.81
CA ILE A 203 11.40 -12.95 4.88
C ILE A 203 10.49 -12.66 3.69
N ILE A 204 10.88 -13.03 2.46
CA ILE A 204 10.07 -12.89 1.25
C ILE A 204 8.76 -13.70 1.34
N ILE A 205 8.81 -14.94 1.84
CA ILE A 205 7.62 -15.80 1.96
C ILE A 205 6.62 -15.21 2.94
N ILE A 206 7.07 -14.76 4.12
CA ILE A 206 6.21 -14.10 5.13
C ILE A 206 5.67 -12.78 4.58
N SER A 207 6.51 -11.97 3.94
CA SER A 207 6.11 -10.66 3.41
C SER A 207 5.15 -10.77 2.21
N GLY A 208 5.25 -11.83 1.41
CA GLY A 208 4.29 -12.11 0.33
C GLY A 208 2.97 -12.69 0.86
N SER A 209 3.02 -13.69 1.74
CA SER A 209 1.81 -14.35 2.26
C SER A 209 1.03 -13.51 3.27
N VAL A 210 1.70 -12.92 4.26
CA VAL A 210 1.06 -12.16 5.34
C VAL A 210 0.93 -10.69 4.97
N GLN A 211 2.04 -10.01 4.68
CA GLN A 211 2.03 -8.55 4.45
C GLN A 211 1.46 -8.12 3.09
N THR A 212 1.36 -9.04 2.12
CA THR A 212 0.71 -8.76 0.84
C THR A 212 -0.62 -9.50 0.73
N VAL A 213 -0.67 -10.84 0.67
CA VAL A 213 -1.95 -11.56 0.46
C VAL A 213 -2.96 -11.32 1.58
N LEU A 214 -2.62 -11.60 2.84
CA LEU A 214 -3.57 -11.46 3.95
C LEU A 214 -3.94 -9.99 4.19
N ALA A 215 -2.97 -9.09 4.26
CA ALA A 215 -3.22 -7.67 4.52
C ALA A 215 -4.05 -7.00 3.42
N LEU A 216 -3.73 -7.20 2.13
CA LEU A 216 -4.56 -6.67 1.04
C LEU A 216 -5.95 -7.30 1.03
N PHE A 217 -6.08 -8.61 1.31
CA PHE A 217 -7.39 -9.26 1.42
C PHE A 217 -8.27 -8.59 2.48
N LEU A 218 -7.72 -8.39 3.68
CA LEU A 218 -8.41 -7.72 4.79
C LEU A 218 -8.76 -6.27 4.44
N TRP A 219 -7.81 -5.52 3.86
CA TRP A 219 -8.04 -4.14 3.43
C TRP A 219 -9.17 -4.05 2.39
N TYR A 220 -9.18 -4.92 1.37
CA TYR A 220 -10.22 -4.98 0.34
C TYR A 220 -11.58 -5.51 0.82
N ASP A 221 -11.64 -6.30 1.90
CA ASP A 221 -12.91 -6.69 2.54
C ASP A 221 -13.38 -5.70 3.63
N SER A 222 -12.51 -4.82 4.11
CA SER A 222 -12.87 -3.65 4.92
C SER A 222 -13.51 -2.55 4.05
N LEU A 223 -12.97 -2.35 2.84
CA LEU A 223 -13.72 -1.80 1.72
C LEU A 223 -14.90 -2.75 1.39
N LYS A 224 -15.91 -2.28 0.64
CA LYS A 224 -17.31 -2.74 0.78
C LYS A 224 -17.90 -2.37 2.15
N ASN A 225 -17.50 -3.06 3.23
CA ASN A 225 -18.12 -3.04 4.57
C ASN A 225 -18.11 -1.66 5.25
N LEU A 226 -17.10 -0.85 4.97
CA LEU A 226 -16.93 0.52 5.48
C LEU A 226 -16.90 1.55 4.35
N ASN A 227 -17.29 2.78 4.67
CA ASN A 227 -17.03 3.94 3.79
C ASN A 227 -15.53 4.14 3.62
N ILE A 228 -15.10 4.57 2.43
CA ILE A 228 -13.69 4.80 2.10
C ILE A 228 -13.05 5.80 3.07
N GLN A 229 -13.81 6.80 3.54
CA GLN A 229 -13.35 7.79 4.52
C GLN A 229 -12.88 7.16 5.83
N ILE A 230 -13.58 6.13 6.33
CA ILE A 230 -13.21 5.43 7.57
C ILE A 230 -11.93 4.62 7.33
N VAL A 231 -11.86 3.92 6.20
CA VAL A 231 -10.66 3.15 5.81
C VAL A 231 -9.45 4.08 5.67
N SER A 232 -9.60 5.21 4.98
CA SER A 232 -8.57 6.23 4.78
C SER A 232 -8.07 6.84 6.09
N ILE A 233 -8.96 7.20 7.02
CA ILE A 233 -8.56 7.72 8.33
C ILE A 233 -7.80 6.67 9.13
N LEU A 234 -8.21 5.39 9.07
CA LEU A 234 -7.54 4.32 9.80
C LEU A 234 -6.21 3.89 9.17
N SER A 235 -5.98 4.11 7.87
CA SER A 235 -4.67 3.93 7.23
C SER A 235 -3.57 4.82 7.83
N TYR A 236 -3.89 5.95 8.49
CA TYR A 236 -2.89 6.74 9.22
C TYR A 236 -2.34 6.05 10.49
N LEU A 237 -2.80 4.83 10.81
CA LEU A 237 -2.19 3.99 11.83
C LEU A 237 -1.01 3.17 11.30
N ASP A 238 -0.86 2.99 9.98
CA ASP A 238 0.30 2.33 9.35
C ASP A 238 1.66 2.88 9.86
N PRO A 239 1.94 4.21 9.87
CA PRO A 239 3.21 4.74 10.36
C PRO A 239 3.34 4.63 11.88
N VAL A 240 2.23 4.71 12.63
CA VAL A 240 2.23 4.54 14.09
C VAL A 240 2.67 3.12 14.46
N PHE A 241 2.10 2.11 13.79
CA PHE A 241 2.54 0.73 13.99
C PHE A 241 3.96 0.49 13.48
N ALA A 242 4.40 1.13 12.39
CA ALA A 242 5.77 1.05 11.93
C ALA A 242 6.79 1.55 12.97
N ILE A 243 6.51 2.68 13.64
CA ILE A 243 7.33 3.20 14.74
C ILE A 243 7.34 2.21 15.92
N ILE A 244 6.18 1.66 16.30
CA ILE A 244 6.08 0.66 17.38
C ILE A 244 6.90 -0.61 17.06
N PHE A 245 6.86 -1.10 15.82
CA PHE A 245 7.65 -2.27 15.43
C PHE A 245 9.15 -1.95 15.29
N ALA A 246 9.54 -0.77 14.80
CA ALA A 246 10.95 -0.35 14.78
C ALA A 246 11.54 -0.24 16.19
N LEU A 247 10.77 0.31 17.14
CA LEU A 247 11.09 0.34 18.56
C LEU A 247 11.34 -1.06 19.13
N ILE A 248 10.34 -1.96 19.00
CA ILE A 248 10.34 -3.26 19.69
C ILE A 248 11.28 -4.28 19.01
N LEU A 249 11.40 -4.26 17.68
CA LEU A 249 12.09 -5.29 16.90
C LEU A 249 13.47 -4.86 16.38
N LEU A 250 13.73 -3.55 16.26
CA LEU A 250 15.03 -3.01 15.82
C LEU A 250 15.75 -2.20 16.91
N GLY A 251 15.10 -1.90 18.03
CA GLY A 251 15.66 -1.05 19.10
C GLY A 251 15.86 0.42 18.69
N GLN A 252 15.23 0.86 17.60
CA GLN A 252 15.36 2.23 17.09
C GLN A 252 14.49 3.18 17.93
N ILE A 253 15.14 4.04 18.72
CA ILE A 253 14.45 5.06 19.51
C ILE A 253 14.00 6.21 18.56
N PRO A 254 12.73 6.66 18.58
CA PRO A 254 12.26 7.72 17.71
C PRO A 254 12.77 9.05 18.25
N SER A 255 13.28 9.92 17.38
CA SER A 255 13.58 11.29 17.77
C SER A 255 12.29 12.12 17.85
N LEU A 256 12.35 13.28 18.50
CA LEU A 256 11.22 14.25 18.50
C LEU A 256 10.80 14.74 17.11
N TYR A 257 11.56 14.40 16.05
CA TYR A 257 11.35 14.80 14.67
C TYR A 257 11.24 13.60 13.69
N THR A 258 11.16 12.35 14.19
CA THR A 258 11.05 11.11 13.39
C THR A 258 10.19 10.06 14.10
#